data_AF-A0A8J6SXL0-F1
#
_entry.id   AF-A0A8J6SXL0-F1
#
_cell.length_a   1.000
_cell.length_b   1.000
_cell.length_c   1.000
_cell.angle_alpha   90.00
_cell.angle_beta   90.00
_cell.angle_gamma   90.00
#
_symmetry.space_group_name_H-M   'P 1'
#
loop_
_entity.id
_entity.type
_entity.pdbx_description
1 polymer ?
#
loop_
_entity_poly.entity_id
_entity_poly.type
_entity_poly.pdbx_seq_one_letter_code
_entity_poly.pdbx_strand_id
1 'polypeptide(L)'
;MVRKATANFGNPKKGKMPLMFACTFALLFYLIFRGHDFARTPSQAPPRAAASEQKVRSVNAPVVAEPVELKKAQNRELLLIKNNVASGSPALVDNKIDVRVKLNPMTRRCKPGDFDLILKIATDRSAPMFTLSLESLNKKDVKVAKLISASDMLKGAVVTLPLPLDDDAYSLAICVDTDKTRACSSKRPVDQTIWTETFAGIRAKSQNAVLYYQMALVRNKTLLIIPSIRWGQENIEELTKNIGEILGNDAKHMETMNRFIAVLRPLSASYVDRQISVPLPYSDNKCVG
;
A
#
# COMPACT_ATOMS: atom_id res chain seq x y z
N MET A 1 47.65 30.11 20.06
CA MET A 1 46.58 31.10 20.31
C MET A 1 45.24 30.50 19.95
N VAL A 2 44.45 30.14 20.97
CA VAL A 2 43.14 29.46 20.81
C VAL A 2 42.05 30.48 21.14
N ARG A 3 41.22 30.85 20.15
CA ARG A 3 40.02 31.68 20.38
C ARG A 3 38.81 30.77 20.50
N LYS A 4 38.22 30.71 21.71
CA LYS A 4 36.90 30.13 21.96
C LYS A 4 35.83 31.17 21.60
N ALA A 5 34.87 30.78 20.76
CA ALA A 5 33.66 31.54 20.49
C ALA A 5 32.51 30.94 21.31
N THR A 6 31.98 31.72 22.25
CA THR A 6 30.76 31.40 23.02
C THR A 6 29.57 32.07 22.36
N ALA A 7 28.62 31.27 21.87
CA ALA A 7 27.34 31.74 21.35
C ALA A 7 26.27 31.69 22.45
N ASN A 8 25.73 32.85 22.81
CA ASN A 8 24.58 33.01 23.70
C ASN A 8 23.29 32.68 22.94
N PHE A 9 22.57 31.63 23.35
CA PHE A 9 21.21 31.35 22.87
C PHE A 9 20.18 32.08 23.73
N GLY A 10 19.45 33.00 23.09
CA GLY A 10 18.34 33.74 23.67
C GLY A 10 17.13 32.86 23.97
N ASN A 11 16.52 33.12 25.12
CA ASN A 11 15.39 32.43 25.71
C ASN A 11 14.08 32.77 24.96
N PRO A 12 13.31 31.81 24.40
CA PRO A 12 12.06 32.12 23.74
C PRO A 12 10.95 32.40 24.76
N LYS A 13 10.38 33.61 24.68
CA LYS A 13 9.25 34.08 25.49
C LYS A 13 8.03 33.15 25.31
N LYS A 14 7.55 32.57 26.41
CA LYS A 14 6.27 31.85 26.50
C LYS A 14 5.12 32.81 26.22
N GLY A 15 4.58 32.79 25.01
CA GLY A 15 3.33 33.46 24.65
C GLY A 15 2.13 32.71 25.22
N LYS A 16 1.38 33.35 26.14
CA LYS A 16 0.08 32.86 26.61
C LYS A 16 -0.94 33.06 25.49
N MET A 17 -1.47 31.98 24.93
CA MET A 17 -2.63 32.04 24.03
C MET A 17 -3.88 32.40 24.86
N PRO A 18 -4.73 33.34 24.39
CA PRO A 18 -5.92 33.74 25.12
C PRO A 18 -7.01 32.66 25.06
N LEU A 19 -7.52 32.30 26.25
CA LEU A 19 -8.55 31.30 26.57
C LEU A 19 -9.92 31.53 25.86
N MET A 20 -10.07 32.59 25.07
CA MET A 20 -11.34 32.97 24.43
C MET A 20 -11.70 32.14 23.19
N PHE A 21 -10.74 31.47 22.54
CA PHE A 21 -11.04 30.68 21.31
C PHE A 21 -11.61 29.28 21.57
N ALA A 22 -11.51 28.76 22.80
CA ALA A 22 -12.00 27.42 23.12
C ALA A 22 -13.51 27.36 23.37
N CYS A 23 -14.15 28.45 23.84
CA CYS A 23 -15.57 28.45 24.15
C CYS A 23 -16.49 28.57 22.92
N THR A 24 -16.03 29.20 21.84
CA THR A 24 -16.85 29.37 20.62
C THR A 24 -17.01 28.09 19.81
N PHE A 25 -16.02 27.19 19.81
CA PHE A 25 -16.10 25.92 19.08
C PHE A 25 -17.07 24.91 19.73
N ALA A 26 -17.18 24.91 21.06
CA ALA A 26 -18.08 24.00 21.77
C ALA A 26 -19.57 24.32 21.53
N LEU A 27 -19.90 25.61 21.40
CA LEU A 27 -21.28 26.08 21.19
C LEU A 27 -21.77 25.77 19.76
N LEU A 28 -20.88 25.84 18.77
CA LEU A 28 -21.20 25.49 17.38
C LEU A 28 -21.43 23.99 17.19
N PHE A 29 -20.67 23.12 17.89
CA PHE A 29 -20.89 21.67 17.87
C PHE A 29 -22.22 21.27 18.52
N TYR A 30 -22.62 21.94 19.61
CA TYR A 30 -23.88 21.65 20.28
C TYR A 30 -25.12 21.98 19.42
N LEU A 31 -25.06 23.04 18.62
CA LEU A 31 -26.17 23.43 17.75
C LEU A 31 -26.33 22.50 16.52
N ILE A 32 -25.24 21.93 15.99
CA ILE A 32 -25.30 21.03 14.84
C ILE A 32 -25.90 19.66 15.22
N PHE A 33 -25.67 19.17 16.44
CA PHE A 33 -26.13 17.84 16.86
C PHE A 33 -27.55 17.78 17.44
N ARG A 34 -28.21 18.92 17.68
CA ARG A 34 -29.58 18.93 18.23
C ARG A 34 -30.69 18.88 17.18
N GLY A 35 -30.35 18.84 15.89
CA GLY A 35 -31.32 18.95 14.78
C GLY A 35 -31.73 17.66 14.06
N HIS A 36 -31.23 16.48 14.46
CA HIS A 36 -31.56 15.21 13.80
C HIS A 36 -32.50 14.33 14.63
N ASP A 37 -33.72 14.82 14.85
CA ASP A 37 -34.84 13.96 15.23
C ASP A 37 -35.29 13.17 13.99
N PHE A 38 -34.81 11.93 13.88
CA PHE A 38 -35.32 10.95 12.92
C PHE A 38 -36.76 10.59 13.30
N ALA A 39 -37.72 11.26 12.67
CA ALA A 39 -39.12 10.88 12.69
C ALA A 39 -39.27 9.44 12.15
N ARG A 40 -39.57 8.49 13.05
CA ARG A 40 -40.00 7.14 12.70
C ARG A 40 -41.40 7.21 12.09
N THR A 41 -41.51 7.02 10.79
CA THR A 41 -42.79 6.78 10.12
C THR A 41 -43.33 5.40 10.55
N PRO A 42 -44.57 5.30 11.06
CA PRO A 42 -45.16 4.00 11.35
C PRO A 42 -45.54 3.30 10.03
N SER A 43 -45.04 2.07 9.87
CA SER A 43 -45.36 1.19 8.75
C SER A 43 -46.81 0.72 8.86
N GLN A 44 -47.68 1.24 8.01
CA GLN A 44 -49.04 0.72 7.81
C GLN A 44 -48.96 -0.58 7.00
N ALA A 45 -49.50 -1.65 7.56
CA ALA A 45 -49.68 -2.92 6.86
C ALA A 45 -50.68 -2.73 5.70
N PRO A 46 -50.39 -3.24 4.48
CA PRO A 46 -51.32 -3.14 3.37
C PRO A 46 -52.52 -4.09 3.55
N PRO A 47 -53.71 -3.70 3.08
CA PRO A 47 -54.92 -4.51 3.16
C PRO A 47 -54.81 -5.74 2.26
N ARG A 48 -55.29 -6.87 2.79
CA ARG A 48 -55.35 -8.18 2.16
C ARG A 48 -56.33 -8.15 0.98
N ALA A 49 -55.83 -7.95 -0.23
CA ALA A 49 -56.61 -8.07 -1.45
C ALA A 49 -56.91 -9.55 -1.75
N ALA A 50 -58.19 -9.81 -2.08
CA ALA A 50 -58.71 -11.11 -2.40
C ALA A 50 -57.99 -11.74 -3.61
N ALA A 51 -57.72 -13.04 -3.49
CA ALA A 51 -57.15 -13.87 -4.54
C ALA A 51 -58.12 -13.94 -5.73
N SER A 52 -57.75 -13.27 -6.83
CA SER A 52 -58.25 -13.56 -8.16
C SER A 52 -57.30 -14.58 -8.80
N GLU A 53 -57.78 -15.79 -9.04
CA GLU A 53 -57.12 -16.80 -9.88
C GLU A 53 -56.98 -16.28 -11.32
N GLN A 54 -55.96 -15.45 -11.58
CA GLN A 54 -55.48 -15.26 -12.93
C GLN A 54 -54.62 -16.47 -13.30
N LYS A 55 -55.16 -17.29 -14.20
CA LYS A 55 -54.44 -18.29 -14.98
C LYS A 55 -53.35 -17.58 -15.77
N VAL A 56 -52.20 -17.35 -15.13
CA VAL A 56 -50.99 -16.84 -15.78
C VAL A 56 -50.56 -17.91 -16.76
N ARG A 57 -50.87 -17.67 -18.03
CA ARG A 57 -50.27 -18.36 -19.15
C ARG A 57 -48.76 -18.15 -19.00
N SER A 58 -48.05 -19.19 -18.57
CA SER A 58 -46.59 -19.22 -18.50
C SER A 58 -46.05 -19.03 -19.91
N VAL A 59 -45.90 -17.77 -20.31
CA VAL A 59 -45.03 -17.40 -21.40
C VAL A 59 -43.64 -17.68 -20.87
N ASN A 60 -43.02 -18.76 -21.34
CA ASN A 60 -41.59 -18.97 -21.18
C ASN A 60 -40.91 -17.74 -21.78
N ALA A 61 -40.63 -16.74 -20.93
CA ALA A 61 -39.74 -15.67 -21.29
C ALA A 61 -38.42 -16.34 -21.68
N PRO A 62 -37.89 -16.09 -22.88
CA PRO A 62 -36.60 -16.66 -23.25
C PRO A 62 -35.60 -16.24 -22.18
N VAL A 63 -34.98 -17.24 -21.54
CA VAL A 63 -33.84 -17.01 -20.64
C VAL A 63 -32.79 -16.34 -21.50
N VAL A 64 -32.70 -15.01 -21.40
CA VAL A 64 -31.67 -14.23 -22.09
C VAL A 64 -30.36 -14.72 -21.51
N ALA A 65 -29.66 -15.55 -22.27
CA ALA A 65 -28.38 -16.08 -21.86
C ALA A 65 -27.46 -14.89 -21.61
N GLU A 66 -27.06 -14.72 -20.36
CA GLU A 66 -26.07 -13.71 -19.99
C GLU A 66 -24.84 -13.89 -20.89
N PRO A 67 -24.31 -12.81 -21.49
CA PRO A 67 -23.15 -12.92 -22.38
C PRO A 67 -22.01 -13.64 -21.66
N VAL A 68 -21.45 -14.68 -22.28
CA VAL A 68 -20.37 -15.51 -21.70
C VAL A 68 -19.19 -14.67 -21.17
N GLU A 69 -18.90 -13.56 -21.85
CA GLU A 69 -17.86 -12.59 -21.46
C GLU A 69 -18.14 -11.89 -20.13
N LEU A 70 -19.40 -11.56 -19.84
CA LEU A 70 -19.77 -10.89 -18.59
C LEU A 70 -19.56 -11.81 -17.39
N LYS A 71 -19.97 -13.08 -17.51
CA LYS A 71 -19.74 -14.11 -16.48
C LYS A 71 -18.26 -14.34 -16.25
N LYS A 72 -17.45 -14.36 -17.32
CA LYS A 72 -16.00 -14.52 -17.20
C LYS A 72 -15.36 -13.33 -16.47
N ALA A 73 -15.80 -12.10 -16.76
CA ALA A 73 -15.33 -10.90 -16.06
C ALA A 73 -15.71 -10.90 -14.57
N GLN A 74 -16.97 -11.23 -14.25
CA GLN A 74 -17.45 -11.34 -12.86
C GLN A 74 -16.69 -12.42 -12.08
N ASN A 75 -16.47 -13.60 -12.68
CA ASN A 75 -15.70 -14.67 -12.06
C ASN A 75 -14.26 -14.24 -11.79
N ARG A 76 -13.64 -13.51 -12.72
CA ARG A 76 -12.29 -12.96 -12.54
C ARG A 76 -12.23 -11.99 -11.36
N GLU A 77 -13.19 -11.07 -11.25
CA GLU A 77 -13.26 -10.13 -10.15
C GLU A 77 -13.45 -10.86 -8.80
N LEU A 78 -14.33 -11.85 -8.74
CA LEU A 78 -14.53 -12.68 -7.56
C LEU A 78 -13.25 -13.42 -7.14
N LEU A 79 -12.49 -13.95 -8.10
CA LEU A 79 -11.20 -14.59 -7.83
C LEU A 79 -10.20 -13.61 -7.23
N LEU A 80 -10.11 -12.38 -7.75
CA LEU A 80 -9.23 -11.35 -7.19
C LEU A 80 -9.61 -11.01 -5.75
N ILE A 81 -10.90 -10.80 -5.48
CA ILE A 81 -11.43 -10.50 -4.14
C ILE A 81 -11.13 -11.65 -3.17
N LYS A 82 -11.45 -12.90 -3.56
CA LYS A 82 -11.22 -14.10 -2.72
C LYS A 82 -9.75 -14.24 -2.33
N ASN A 83 -8.85 -13.91 -3.25
CA ASN A 83 -7.40 -14.01 -3.02
C ASN A 83 -6.78 -12.71 -2.47
N ASN A 84 -7.58 -11.70 -2.13
CA ASN A 84 -7.13 -10.38 -1.64
C ASN A 84 -6.14 -9.68 -2.59
N VAL A 85 -6.25 -9.93 -3.89
CA VAL A 85 -5.48 -9.21 -4.90
C VAL A 85 -6.13 -7.84 -5.06
N ALA A 86 -5.43 -6.80 -4.63
CA ALA A 86 -5.91 -5.43 -4.82
C ALA A 86 -5.78 -5.07 -6.31
N SER A 87 -6.79 -4.39 -6.85
CA SER A 87 -6.83 -4.01 -8.26
C SER A 87 -7.22 -2.55 -8.43
N GLY A 88 -6.78 -1.95 -9.52
CA GLY A 88 -7.36 -0.70 -10.00
C GLY A 88 -6.70 -0.15 -11.25
N SER A 89 -7.29 0.92 -11.77
CA SER A 89 -6.92 1.50 -13.05
C SER A 89 -6.01 2.72 -12.84
N PRO A 90 -4.69 2.62 -13.09
CA PRO A 90 -3.80 3.77 -13.04
C PRO A 90 -4.16 4.80 -14.13
N ALA A 91 -3.70 6.03 -13.96
CA ALA A 91 -3.87 7.07 -14.97
C ALA A 91 -3.04 6.72 -16.23
N LEU A 92 -3.56 7.07 -17.40
CA LEU A 92 -2.87 6.91 -18.68
C LEU A 92 -2.33 8.27 -19.13
N VAL A 93 -1.02 8.35 -19.35
CA VAL A 93 -0.31 9.57 -19.80
C VAL A 93 0.71 9.16 -20.85
N ASP A 94 0.65 9.76 -22.05
CA ASP A 94 1.63 9.54 -23.14
C ASP A 94 1.99 8.07 -23.42
N ASN A 95 0.97 7.22 -23.58
CA ASN A 95 1.11 5.76 -23.78
C ASN A 95 1.86 5.02 -22.66
N LYS A 96 1.83 5.56 -21.44
CA LYS A 96 2.32 4.94 -20.22
C LYS A 96 1.23 4.89 -19.16
N ILE A 97 1.37 3.98 -18.21
CA ILE A 97 0.61 4.02 -16.97
C ILE A 97 1.40 4.80 -15.92
N ASP A 98 0.75 5.76 -15.27
CA ASP A 98 1.32 6.47 -14.13
C ASP A 98 0.98 5.73 -12.84
N VAL A 99 1.92 4.92 -12.37
CA VAL A 99 1.79 4.20 -11.11
C VAL A 99 2.15 5.15 -9.97
N ARG A 100 1.14 5.57 -9.20
CA ARG A 100 1.34 6.41 -8.02
C ARG A 100 1.53 5.52 -6.80
N VAL A 101 2.63 5.71 -6.08
CA VAL A 101 2.98 4.98 -4.87
C VAL A 101 3.01 5.95 -3.70
N LYS A 102 2.05 5.81 -2.78
CA LYS A 102 2.01 6.53 -1.51
C LYS A 102 2.74 5.71 -0.45
N LEU A 103 3.76 6.31 0.16
CA LEU A 103 4.40 5.77 1.33
C LEU A 103 3.50 6.07 2.53
N ASN A 104 3.10 5.05 3.29
CA ASN A 104 2.07 5.19 4.33
C ASN A 104 2.65 4.86 5.71
N PRO A 105 3.30 5.83 6.38
CA PRO A 105 3.80 5.63 7.74
C PRO A 105 2.62 5.43 8.69
N MET A 106 2.61 4.31 9.41
CA MET A 106 1.52 3.96 10.33
C MET A 106 2.02 3.47 11.68
N THR A 107 1.38 3.90 12.77
CA THR A 107 1.77 3.49 14.11
C THR A 107 1.34 2.04 14.40
N ARG A 108 2.24 1.23 14.95
CA ARG A 108 1.93 -0.03 15.62
C ARG A 108 2.27 0.11 17.10
N ARG A 109 1.30 -0.17 17.97
CA ARG A 109 1.49 -0.04 19.41
C ARG A 109 2.58 -0.98 19.89
N CYS A 110 3.68 -0.40 20.35
CA CYS A 110 4.82 -1.03 21.01
C CYS A 110 5.42 -2.21 20.26
N LYS A 111 5.44 -2.12 18.93
CA LYS A 111 6.09 -3.10 18.05
C LYS A 111 6.92 -2.33 17.03
N PRO A 112 8.23 -2.64 16.90
CA PRO A 112 9.02 -2.06 15.84
C PRO A 112 8.46 -2.49 14.48
N GLY A 113 8.64 -1.63 13.48
CA GLY A 113 8.25 -1.91 12.11
C GLY A 113 9.27 -1.42 11.08
N ASP A 114 8.95 -1.64 9.82
CA ASP A 114 9.83 -1.36 8.67
C ASP A 114 10.32 0.10 8.68
N PHE A 115 9.51 1.05 9.12
CA PHE A 115 9.92 2.45 9.18
C PHE A 115 10.88 2.73 10.34
N ASP A 116 10.78 2.03 11.48
CA ASP A 116 11.81 2.12 12.53
C ASP A 116 13.16 1.62 12.00
N LEU A 117 13.17 0.56 11.19
CA LEU A 117 14.40 0.04 10.58
C LEU A 117 15.03 1.08 9.65
N ILE A 118 14.22 1.70 8.80
CA ILE A 118 14.62 2.80 7.90
C ILE A 118 15.24 3.95 8.71
N LEU A 119 14.64 4.34 9.84
CA LEU A 119 15.19 5.37 10.73
C LEU A 119 16.52 4.99 11.37
N LYS A 120 16.73 3.71 11.71
CA LYS A 120 18.01 3.22 12.26
C LYS A 120 19.12 3.18 11.20
N ILE A 121 18.77 2.85 9.95
CA ILE A 121 19.68 2.83 8.81
C ILE A 121 20.11 4.24 8.41
N ALA A 122 19.16 5.19 8.34
CA ALA A 122 19.42 6.55 7.89
C ALA A 122 20.42 7.28 8.82
N THR A 123 21.57 7.68 8.28
CA THR A 123 22.54 8.54 9.00
C THR A 123 22.09 9.99 9.00
N ASP A 124 21.52 10.45 7.89
CA ASP A 124 20.81 11.70 7.72
C ASP A 124 19.41 11.41 7.16
N ARG A 125 18.38 11.84 7.88
CA ARG A 125 16.98 11.57 7.51
C ARG A 125 16.53 12.34 6.26
N SER A 126 17.22 13.43 5.92
CA SER A 126 16.93 14.26 4.76
C SER A 126 17.68 13.80 3.50
N ALA A 127 18.76 13.03 3.67
CA ALA A 127 19.53 12.50 2.55
C ALA A 127 18.71 11.43 1.79
N PRO A 128 18.64 11.51 0.44
CA PRO A 128 17.89 10.55 -0.37
C PRO A 128 18.71 9.25 -0.56
N MET A 129 18.76 8.43 0.49
CA MET A 129 19.57 7.19 0.56
C MET A 129 18.83 5.92 0.13
N PHE A 130 17.51 6.00 0.00
CA PHE A 130 16.68 4.85 -0.33
C PHE A 130 16.16 4.99 -1.76
N THR A 131 16.06 3.87 -2.47
CA THR A 131 15.44 3.82 -3.79
C THR A 131 14.09 3.13 -3.66
N LEU A 132 13.04 3.79 -4.17
CA LEU A 132 11.78 3.16 -4.51
C LEU A 132 11.81 2.83 -6.01
N SER A 133 11.72 1.55 -6.37
CA SER A 133 11.73 1.11 -7.76
C SER A 133 10.53 0.26 -8.12
N LEU A 134 10.21 0.29 -9.41
CA LEU A 134 9.31 -0.62 -10.09
C LEU A 134 10.08 -1.22 -11.27
N GLU A 135 10.41 -2.50 -11.15
CA GLU A 135 11.32 -3.22 -12.05
C GLU A 135 10.62 -4.42 -12.67
N SER A 136 10.62 -4.52 -14.00
CA SER A 136 10.05 -5.66 -14.70
C SER A 136 10.80 -6.94 -14.33
N LEU A 137 10.02 -8.01 -14.12
CA LEU A 137 10.52 -9.35 -13.86
C LEU A 137 10.78 -10.12 -15.16
N ASN A 138 10.26 -9.65 -16.30
CA ASN A 138 10.50 -10.26 -17.61
C ASN A 138 11.56 -9.52 -18.45
N LYS A 139 11.65 -8.20 -18.31
CA LYS A 139 12.46 -7.32 -19.17
C LYS A 139 13.48 -6.55 -18.32
N LYS A 140 14.76 -6.91 -18.44
CA LYS A 140 15.85 -6.31 -17.63
C LYS A 140 15.96 -4.79 -17.77
N ASP A 141 15.64 -4.25 -18.94
CA ASP A 141 15.79 -2.82 -19.23
C ASP A 141 14.58 -1.97 -18.79
N VAL A 142 13.46 -2.61 -18.39
CA VAL A 142 12.26 -1.90 -17.95
C VAL A 142 12.32 -1.68 -16.45
N LYS A 143 12.85 -0.52 -16.06
CA LYS A 143 12.94 -0.08 -14.68
C LYS A 143 12.67 1.40 -14.57
N VAL A 144 11.82 1.77 -13.60
CA VAL A 144 11.67 3.15 -13.13
C VAL A 144 11.93 3.21 -11.64
N ALA A 145 12.62 4.26 -11.22
CA ALA A 145 13.08 4.38 -9.84
C ALA A 145 13.18 5.84 -9.41
N LYS A 146 12.93 6.09 -8.12
CA LYS A 146 13.08 7.40 -7.49
C LYS A 146 13.87 7.23 -6.20
N LEU A 147 14.85 8.11 -6.01
CA LEU A 147 15.52 8.26 -4.72
C LEU A 147 14.62 9.03 -3.75
N ILE A 148 14.49 8.51 -2.54
CA ILE A 148 13.64 9.03 -1.47
C ILE A 148 14.43 9.06 -0.15
N SER A 149 14.16 10.07 0.66
CA SER A 149 14.73 10.21 2.01
C SER A 149 13.79 9.61 3.07
N ALA A 150 14.32 9.28 4.26
CA ALA A 150 13.48 8.83 5.37
C ALA A 150 12.44 9.90 5.77
N SER A 151 12.78 11.18 5.61
CA SER A 151 11.87 12.32 5.82
C SER A 151 10.70 12.32 4.84
N ASP A 152 10.94 12.01 3.56
CA ASP A 152 9.87 11.89 2.56
C ASP A 152 8.91 10.75 2.91
N MET A 153 9.45 9.61 3.37
CA MET A 153 8.63 8.49 3.81
C MET A 153 7.77 8.84 5.03
N LEU A 154 8.34 9.55 6.03
CA LEU A 154 7.61 10.00 7.22
C LEU A 154 6.48 10.98 6.89
N LYS A 155 6.68 11.84 5.88
CA LYS A 155 5.66 12.78 5.40
C LYS A 155 4.59 12.12 4.53
N GLY A 156 4.75 10.82 4.24
CA GLY A 156 3.86 10.06 3.39
C GLY A 156 3.91 10.49 1.92
N ALA A 157 5.11 10.74 1.40
CA ALA A 157 5.31 11.16 0.02
C ALA A 157 4.61 10.24 -0.99
N VAL A 158 4.09 10.85 -2.05
CA VAL A 158 3.52 10.16 -3.21
C VAL A 158 4.50 10.28 -4.36
N VAL A 159 4.95 9.13 -4.87
CA VAL A 159 5.90 9.03 -5.98
C VAL A 159 5.16 8.51 -7.21
N THR A 160 5.31 9.19 -8.33
CA THR A 160 4.78 8.72 -9.63
C THR A 160 5.89 8.00 -10.38
N LEU A 161 5.59 6.78 -10.83
CA LEU A 161 6.48 5.88 -11.56
C LEU A 161 5.83 5.53 -12.91
N PRO A 162 6.27 6.14 -14.03
CA PRO A 162 5.66 5.90 -15.34
C PRO A 162 6.15 4.56 -15.91
N LEU A 163 5.24 3.63 -16.17
CA LEU A 163 5.55 2.33 -16.80
C LEU A 163 5.02 2.25 -18.23
N PRO A 164 5.65 1.47 -19.12
CA PRO A 164 5.05 1.13 -20.40
C PRO A 164 3.69 0.43 -20.21
N LEU A 165 2.82 0.52 -21.21
CA LEU A 165 1.49 -0.10 -21.21
C LEU A 165 1.48 -1.63 -21.36
N ASP A 166 2.66 -2.24 -21.42
CA ASP A 166 2.82 -3.65 -21.68
C ASP A 166 2.31 -4.51 -20.51
N ASP A 167 1.66 -5.61 -20.84
CA ASP A 167 1.35 -6.64 -19.85
C ASP A 167 2.65 -7.26 -19.33
N ASP A 168 2.90 -7.10 -18.04
CA ASP A 168 4.16 -7.50 -17.42
C ASP A 168 4.00 -7.65 -15.90
N ALA A 169 4.93 -8.38 -15.29
CA ALA A 169 5.08 -8.48 -13.85
C ALA A 169 6.20 -7.55 -13.37
N TYR A 170 5.95 -6.86 -12.28
CA TYR A 170 6.88 -5.89 -11.70
C TYR A 170 7.17 -6.21 -10.25
N SER A 171 8.42 -5.98 -9.84
CA SER A 171 8.81 -5.85 -8.45
C SER A 171 8.70 -4.39 -8.02
N LEU A 172 7.78 -4.12 -7.09
CA LEU A 172 7.72 -2.87 -6.33
C LEU A 172 8.58 -3.05 -5.09
N ALA A 173 9.67 -2.30 -4.97
CA ALA A 173 10.62 -2.48 -3.89
C ALA A 173 11.14 -1.16 -3.31
N ILE A 174 11.45 -1.18 -2.01
CA ILE A 174 12.24 -0.14 -1.35
C ILE A 174 13.54 -0.78 -0.92
N CYS A 175 14.67 -0.19 -1.28
CA CYS A 175 15.99 -0.67 -0.89
C CYS A 175 16.91 0.47 -0.47
N VAL A 176 17.95 0.12 0.31
CA VAL A 176 19.11 0.99 0.51
C VAL A 176 19.91 1.00 -0.79
N ASP A 177 20.37 2.17 -1.23
CA ASP A 177 21.07 2.32 -2.51
C ASP A 177 22.38 3.09 -2.35
N THR A 178 23.28 2.53 -1.54
CA THR A 178 24.61 3.10 -1.30
C THR A 178 25.45 3.13 -2.58
N ASP A 179 25.25 2.18 -3.48
CA ASP A 179 25.96 2.10 -4.77
C ASP A 179 25.30 2.96 -5.87
N LYS A 180 24.15 3.59 -5.58
CA LYS A 180 23.40 4.45 -6.51
C LYS A 180 23.00 3.77 -7.82
N THR A 181 22.73 2.46 -7.80
CA THR A 181 22.33 1.68 -8.99
C THR A 181 20.89 1.95 -9.41
N ARG A 182 20.10 2.60 -8.55
CA ARG A 182 18.66 2.83 -8.69
C ARG A 182 17.90 1.55 -9.03
N ALA A 183 18.36 0.42 -8.48
CA ALA A 183 17.78 -0.90 -8.68
C ALA A 183 17.69 -1.61 -7.32
N CYS A 184 16.60 -2.32 -7.09
CA CYS A 184 16.35 -3.11 -5.89
C CYS A 184 16.24 -4.60 -6.20
N SER A 185 15.83 -5.00 -7.40
CA SER A 185 15.58 -6.40 -7.76
C SER A 185 16.79 -7.34 -7.58
N SER A 186 18.02 -6.84 -7.81
CA SER A 186 19.27 -7.60 -7.68
C SER A 186 19.85 -7.62 -6.27
N LYS A 187 19.27 -6.85 -5.33
CA LYS A 187 19.76 -6.72 -3.96
C LYS A 187 19.19 -7.82 -3.08
N ARG A 188 19.97 -8.20 -2.06
CA ARG A 188 19.50 -9.18 -1.06
C ARG A 188 18.43 -8.57 -0.16
N PRO A 189 17.40 -9.33 0.26
CA PRO A 189 16.51 -8.87 1.32
C PRO A 189 17.27 -8.70 2.65
N VAL A 190 16.84 -7.74 3.45
CA VAL A 190 17.26 -7.64 4.85
C VAL A 190 16.59 -8.74 5.66
N ASP A 191 17.41 -9.49 6.39
CA ASP A 191 16.95 -10.57 7.27
C ASP A 191 16.33 -10.02 8.56
N GLN A 192 15.30 -10.68 9.10
CA GLN A 192 14.63 -10.23 10.33
C GLN A 192 15.54 -10.27 11.57
N THR A 193 16.59 -11.09 11.57
CA THR A 193 17.61 -11.11 12.62
C THR A 193 18.31 -9.76 12.77
N ILE A 194 18.20 -8.85 11.80
CA ILE A 194 18.75 -7.50 11.90
C ILE A 194 18.25 -6.72 13.13
N TRP A 195 17.08 -7.08 13.66
CA TRP A 195 16.52 -6.42 14.84
C TRP A 195 17.30 -6.70 16.14
N THR A 196 18.13 -7.74 16.19
CA THR A 196 18.99 -8.04 17.33
C THR A 196 20.34 -7.34 17.26
N GLU A 197 20.62 -6.64 16.16
CA GLU A 197 21.89 -5.96 15.92
C GLU A 197 21.96 -4.59 16.60
N THR A 198 23.19 -4.14 16.86
CA THR A 198 23.45 -2.74 17.24
C THR A 198 23.14 -1.79 16.09
N PHE A 199 22.97 -0.48 16.35
CA PHE A 199 22.77 0.51 15.29
C PHE A 199 23.86 0.47 14.20
N ALA A 200 25.12 0.27 14.59
CA ALA A 200 26.23 0.13 13.63
C ALA A 200 26.10 -1.16 12.80
N GLY A 201 25.74 -2.27 13.45
CA GLY A 201 25.48 -3.56 12.80
C GLY A 201 24.32 -3.49 11.80
N ILE A 202 23.21 -2.84 12.18
CA ILE A 202 22.05 -2.60 11.30
C ILE A 202 22.50 -1.86 10.03
N ARG A 203 23.25 -0.77 10.18
CA ARG A 203 23.73 0.02 9.03
C ARG A 203 24.63 -0.79 8.12
N ALA A 204 25.61 -1.51 8.68
CA ALA A 204 26.53 -2.33 7.90
C ALA A 204 25.79 -3.47 7.16
N LYS A 205 24.88 -4.17 7.84
CA LYS A 205 24.13 -5.29 7.27
C LYS A 205 23.00 -4.86 6.33
N SER A 206 22.63 -3.59 6.28
CA SER A 206 21.59 -3.06 5.38
C SER A 206 22.13 -2.40 4.12
N GLN A 207 23.45 -2.29 3.96
CA GLN A 207 24.03 -1.71 2.74
C GLN A 207 23.57 -2.49 1.51
N ASN A 208 23.06 -1.77 0.51
CA ASN A 208 22.51 -2.32 -0.73
C ASN A 208 21.55 -3.49 -0.50
N ALA A 209 20.64 -3.37 0.46
CA ALA A 209 19.65 -4.41 0.77
C ALA A 209 18.21 -3.93 0.55
N VAL A 210 17.32 -4.86 0.20
CA VAL A 210 15.88 -4.64 0.05
C VAL A 210 15.23 -4.63 1.42
N LEU A 211 14.43 -3.60 1.69
CA LEU A 211 13.69 -3.40 2.94
C LEU A 211 12.20 -3.74 2.77
N TYR A 212 11.68 -3.57 1.56
CA TYR A 212 10.30 -3.84 1.21
C TYR A 212 10.22 -4.47 -0.17
N TYR A 213 9.36 -5.46 -0.35
CA TYR A 213 9.09 -6.09 -1.63
C TYR A 213 7.61 -6.40 -1.78
N GLN A 214 7.08 -6.11 -2.96
CA GLN A 214 5.72 -6.40 -3.35
C GLN A 214 5.70 -6.73 -4.85
N MET A 215 5.08 -7.84 -5.24
CA MET A 215 4.82 -8.11 -6.66
C MET A 215 3.57 -7.34 -7.12
N ALA A 216 3.68 -6.72 -8.29
CA ALA A 216 2.61 -6.03 -8.99
C ALA A 216 2.49 -6.60 -10.41
N LEU A 217 1.30 -6.59 -10.99
CA LEU A 217 1.05 -7.00 -12.37
C LEU A 217 0.34 -5.90 -13.11
N VAL A 218 0.74 -5.68 -14.36
CA VAL A 218 -0.05 -4.91 -15.31
C VAL A 218 -0.70 -5.91 -16.25
N ARG A 219 -2.02 -5.87 -16.33
CA ARG A 219 -2.84 -6.71 -17.22
C ARG A 219 -3.99 -5.92 -17.78
N ASN A 220 -4.10 -5.83 -19.10
CA ASN A 220 -5.18 -5.09 -19.76
C ASN A 220 -5.33 -3.67 -19.18
N LYS A 221 -4.22 -2.94 -19.02
CA LYS A 221 -4.17 -1.59 -18.41
C LYS A 221 -4.65 -1.50 -16.96
N THR A 222 -4.85 -2.64 -16.29
CA THR A 222 -5.20 -2.72 -14.88
C THR A 222 -3.96 -3.08 -14.08
N LEU A 223 -3.76 -2.40 -12.96
CA LEU A 223 -2.72 -2.73 -12.00
C LEU A 223 -3.31 -3.69 -10.95
N LEU A 224 -2.63 -4.81 -10.72
CA LEU A 224 -2.95 -5.78 -9.68
C LEU A 224 -1.79 -5.85 -8.69
N ILE A 225 -2.09 -5.88 -7.39
CA ILE A 225 -1.10 -6.01 -6.31
C ILE A 225 -1.31 -7.37 -5.64
N ILE A 226 -0.30 -8.23 -5.74
CA ILE A 226 -0.37 -9.61 -5.28
C ILE A 226 -0.02 -9.66 -3.79
N PRO A 227 -0.94 -9.89 -2.84
CA PRO A 227 -0.66 -9.74 -1.41
C PRO A 227 0.56 -10.55 -0.92
N SER A 228 1.35 -9.98 -0.01
CA SER A 228 2.55 -10.58 0.61
C SER A 228 2.33 -11.31 1.95
N ILE A 229 1.36 -10.90 2.78
CA ILE A 229 1.27 -11.31 4.21
C ILE A 229 0.67 -12.72 4.39
N ARG A 230 -0.18 -13.17 3.46
CA ARG A 230 -0.93 -14.43 3.62
C ARG A 230 -0.26 -15.65 3.02
N TRP A 231 0.75 -15.46 2.20
CA TRP A 231 1.25 -16.52 1.34
C TRP A 231 2.67 -16.90 1.77
N GLY A 232 2.76 -17.58 2.92
CA GLY A 232 3.93 -18.42 3.18
C GLY A 232 4.10 -19.45 2.07
N GLN A 233 5.24 -20.12 2.02
CA GLN A 233 5.59 -21.09 0.95
C GLN A 233 4.44 -22.08 0.65
N GLU A 234 3.71 -22.53 1.68
CA GLU A 234 2.58 -23.46 1.59
C GLU A 234 1.36 -22.91 0.84
N ASN A 235 1.15 -21.60 0.81
CA ASN A 235 -0.04 -21.03 0.18
C ASN A 235 0.25 -20.44 -1.21
N ILE A 236 1.53 -20.23 -1.59
CA ILE A 236 1.86 -19.68 -2.92
C ILE A 236 1.41 -20.62 -4.04
N GLU A 237 1.50 -21.93 -3.84
CA GLU A 237 0.97 -22.90 -4.81
C GLU A 237 -0.54 -22.76 -4.96
N GLU A 238 -1.27 -22.58 -3.85
CA GLU A 238 -2.71 -22.34 -3.87
C GLU A 238 -3.06 -21.02 -4.57
N LEU A 239 -2.33 -19.94 -4.28
CA LEU A 239 -2.51 -18.67 -4.97
C LEU A 239 -2.24 -18.83 -6.47
N THR A 240 -1.12 -19.45 -6.84
CA THR A 240 -0.74 -19.70 -8.23
C THR A 240 -1.80 -20.55 -8.93
N LYS A 241 -2.40 -21.51 -8.25
CA LYS A 241 -3.53 -22.29 -8.77
C LYS A 241 -4.79 -21.43 -8.94
N ASN A 242 -5.12 -20.59 -7.95
CA ASN A 242 -6.35 -19.80 -7.92
C ASN A 242 -6.35 -18.62 -8.89
N ILE A 243 -5.20 -17.98 -9.12
CA ILE A 243 -5.05 -16.83 -10.01
C ILE A 243 -4.15 -17.12 -11.21
N GLY A 244 -3.78 -18.39 -11.44
CA GLY A 244 -2.83 -18.79 -12.49
C GLY A 244 -3.22 -18.32 -13.89
N GLU A 245 -4.50 -18.36 -14.23
CA GLU A 245 -5.00 -17.81 -15.50
C GLU A 245 -4.77 -16.30 -15.62
N ILE A 246 -4.81 -15.57 -14.51
CA ILE A 246 -4.55 -14.12 -14.45
C ILE A 246 -3.04 -13.85 -14.54
N LEU A 247 -2.23 -14.69 -13.87
CA LEU A 247 -0.78 -14.63 -13.91
C LEU A 247 -0.26 -14.94 -15.33
N GLY A 248 -0.86 -15.90 -16.02
CA GLY A 248 -0.37 -16.39 -17.31
C GLY A 248 1.10 -16.81 -17.22
N ASN A 249 1.93 -16.27 -18.11
CA ASN A 249 3.37 -16.57 -18.16
C ASN A 249 4.17 -16.04 -16.96
N ASP A 250 3.56 -15.21 -16.11
CA ASP A 250 4.23 -14.62 -14.95
C ASP A 250 4.09 -15.47 -13.68
N ALA A 251 3.43 -16.62 -13.75
CA ALA A 251 3.31 -17.54 -12.62
C ALA A 251 4.68 -17.96 -12.04
N LYS A 252 5.70 -18.11 -12.89
CA LYS A 252 7.09 -18.40 -12.47
C LYS A 252 7.69 -17.34 -11.52
N HIS A 253 7.21 -16.10 -11.60
CA HIS A 253 7.71 -15.00 -10.76
C HIS A 253 7.19 -15.06 -9.33
N MET A 254 6.20 -15.91 -9.06
CA MET A 254 5.74 -16.20 -7.70
C MET A 254 6.84 -16.80 -6.82
N GLU A 255 7.79 -17.54 -7.40
CA GLU A 255 8.97 -18.03 -6.68
C GLU A 255 9.89 -16.89 -6.23
N THR A 256 10.07 -15.89 -7.09
CA THR A 256 10.86 -14.68 -6.75
C THR A 256 10.18 -13.93 -5.62
N MET A 257 8.86 -13.78 -5.70
CA MET A 257 8.07 -13.20 -4.62
C MET A 257 8.23 -14.00 -3.32
N ASN A 258 8.10 -15.33 -3.36
CA ASN A 258 8.28 -16.21 -2.20
C ASN A 258 9.62 -15.96 -1.51
N ARG A 259 10.70 -15.93 -2.30
CA ARG A 259 12.06 -15.74 -1.79
C ARG A 259 12.20 -14.44 -1.00
N PHE A 260 11.60 -13.34 -1.47
CA PHE A 260 11.65 -12.07 -0.76
C PHE A 260 10.76 -12.07 0.49
N ILE A 261 9.52 -12.52 0.39
CA ILE A 261 8.57 -12.45 1.50
C ILE A 261 8.90 -13.42 2.64
N ALA A 262 9.53 -14.56 2.35
CA ALA A 262 9.99 -15.51 3.36
C ALA A 262 10.98 -14.87 4.34
N VAL A 263 11.81 -13.94 3.83
CA VAL A 263 12.82 -13.22 4.61
C VAL A 263 12.27 -11.92 5.18
N LEU A 264 11.66 -11.07 4.34
CA LEU A 264 11.22 -9.73 4.75
C LEU A 264 9.95 -9.74 5.62
N ARG A 265 9.01 -10.65 5.32
CA ARG A 265 7.64 -10.69 5.86
C ARG A 265 6.93 -9.32 5.86
N PRO A 266 6.89 -8.61 4.70
CA PRO A 266 6.42 -7.24 4.64
C PRO A 266 4.89 -7.18 4.75
N LEU A 267 4.38 -6.06 5.26
CA LEU A 267 2.95 -5.79 5.15
C LEU A 267 2.55 -5.54 3.68
N SER A 268 1.44 -6.13 3.23
CA SER A 268 0.98 -6.02 1.84
C SER A 268 0.56 -4.61 1.51
N ALA A 269 0.97 -4.12 0.34
CA ALA A 269 0.43 -2.88 -0.17
C ALA A 269 -1.05 -3.04 -0.52
N SER A 270 -1.79 -1.94 -0.41
CA SER A 270 -3.16 -1.84 -0.89
C SER A 270 -3.24 -0.91 -2.09
N TYR A 271 -4.36 -0.96 -2.82
CA TYR A 271 -4.66 0.02 -3.86
C TYR A 271 -5.88 0.83 -3.42
N VAL A 272 -5.68 2.13 -3.16
CA VAL A 272 -6.72 3.04 -2.63
C VAL A 272 -6.56 4.38 -3.34
N ASP A 273 -7.66 5.05 -3.72
CA ASP A 273 -7.62 6.38 -4.36
C ASP A 273 -6.69 6.49 -5.58
N ARG A 274 -6.67 5.44 -6.43
CA ARG A 274 -5.81 5.32 -7.62
C ARG A 274 -4.29 5.35 -7.34
N GLN A 275 -3.88 4.94 -6.15
CA GLN A 275 -2.49 4.84 -5.74
C GLN A 275 -2.22 3.55 -4.97
N ILE A 276 -1.03 2.98 -5.14
CA ILE A 276 -0.51 1.92 -4.30
C ILE A 276 -0.15 2.54 -2.95
N SER A 277 -0.75 2.10 -1.85
CA SER A 277 -0.39 2.49 -0.49
C SER A 277 0.56 1.45 0.09
N VAL A 278 1.84 1.78 0.23
CA VAL A 278 2.87 0.94 0.85
C VAL A 278 2.88 1.19 2.36
N PRO A 279 2.46 0.23 3.19
CA PRO A 279 2.47 0.39 4.65
C PRO A 279 3.91 0.42 5.18
N LEU A 280 4.20 1.40 6.03
CA LEU A 280 5.50 1.60 6.67
C LEU A 280 5.29 1.69 8.19
N PRO A 281 5.16 0.54 8.89
CA PRO A 281 4.85 0.55 10.31
C PRO A 281 6.01 1.11 11.15
N TYR A 282 5.69 1.83 12.23
CA TYR A 282 6.63 2.27 13.24
C TYR A 282 6.06 2.20 14.66
N SER A 283 6.93 2.14 15.66
CA SER A 283 6.53 2.15 17.07
C SER A 283 5.96 3.51 17.49
N ASP A 284 4.85 3.48 18.21
CA ASP A 284 4.28 4.65 18.88
C ASP A 284 5.32 5.28 19.85
N ASN A 285 5.37 6.62 19.90
CA ASN A 285 6.25 7.37 20.79
C ASN A 285 5.90 7.20 22.28
N LYS A 286 4.68 6.72 22.58
CA LYS A 286 4.24 6.38 23.95
C LYS A 286 4.81 5.06 24.46
N CYS A 287 5.43 4.26 23.60
CA CYS A 287 6.07 3.02 23.99
C CYS A 287 7.47 3.34 24.48
N VAL A 288 7.56 3.72 25.76
CA VAL A 288 8.83 3.94 26.45
C VAL A 288 9.46 2.57 26.71
N GLY A 289 10.62 2.34 26.10
CA GLY A 289 11.50 1.20 26.34
C GLY A 289 12.93 1.70 26.40
#